data_AF-A0A0G1RIQ7-F1
#
_entry.id   AF-A0A0G1RIQ7-F1
#
_cell.length_a   1.000
_cell.length_b   1.000
_cell.length_c   1.000
_cell.angle_alpha   90.00
_cell.angle_beta   90.00
_cell.angle_gamma   90.00
#
_symmetry.space_group_name_H-M   'P 1'
#
loop_
_entity.id
_entity.type
_entity.pdbx_description
1 polymer ?
#
loop_
_entity_poly.entity_id
_entity_poly.type
_entity_poly.pdbx_seq_one_letter_code
_entity_poly.pdbx_strand_id
1 'polypeptide(L)'
;MFDTLAKKAKPVMLMGAATYLLFTIVRMIHLHPYEYIYYNEFVGGIKGAENLFELDYWGAAYKESAQYVLKVVKENDLKNIKVYACDNQFAVVYYSQFQYSLVARSRDADVIICDTFKEKLRALQGRDFYRDSHPIVRTIQREGTSIHNIRARQELKELFM
;
A
#
# COMPACT_ATOMS: atom_id res chain seq x y z
N MET A 1 27.00 45.42 -10.88
CA MET A 1 27.29 44.08 -11.45
C MET A 1 26.39 43.00 -10.84
N PHE A 2 26.29 42.89 -9.51
CA PHE A 2 25.41 41.93 -8.82
C PHE A 2 23.91 42.14 -9.06
N ASP A 3 23.40 43.38 -9.04
CA ASP A 3 21.96 43.64 -9.26
C ASP A 3 21.47 43.27 -10.67
N THR A 4 22.34 43.42 -11.66
CA THR A 4 22.04 43.08 -13.05
C THR A 4 21.99 41.56 -13.25
N LEU A 5 22.88 40.83 -12.57
CA LEU A 5 22.87 39.36 -12.50
C LEU A 5 21.61 38.84 -11.79
N ALA A 6 21.23 39.44 -10.66
CA ALA A 6 20.01 39.09 -9.93
C ALA A 6 18.74 39.33 -10.75
N LYS A 7 18.65 40.44 -11.48
CA LYS A 7 17.52 40.73 -12.39
C LYS A 7 17.41 39.73 -13.55
N LYS A 8 18.53 39.26 -14.09
CA LYS A 8 18.55 38.23 -15.15
C LYS A 8 18.30 36.82 -14.63
N ALA A 9 18.73 36.50 -13.40
CA ALA A 9 18.50 35.21 -12.77
C ALA A 9 17.06 35.04 -12.24
N LYS A 10 16.39 36.14 -11.85
CA LYS A 10 15.01 36.12 -11.35
C LYS A 10 14.00 35.38 -12.25
N PRO A 11 13.89 35.64 -13.56
CA PRO A 11 12.97 34.90 -14.42
C PRO A 11 13.33 33.41 -14.52
N VAL A 12 14.61 33.07 -14.52
CA VAL A 12 15.08 31.66 -14.55
C VAL A 12 14.69 30.94 -13.26
N MET A 13 14.89 31.59 -12.10
CA MET A 13 14.47 31.04 -10.82
C MET A 13 12.95 30.87 -10.73
N LEU A 14 12.18 31.85 -11.21
CA LEU A 14 10.71 31.75 -11.26
C LEU A 14 10.25 30.64 -12.19
N MET A 15 10.87 30.47 -13.34
CA MET A 15 10.57 29.38 -14.26
C MET A 15 10.89 28.02 -13.62
N GLY A 16 12.06 27.87 -13.01
CA GLY A 16 12.44 26.65 -12.29
C GLY A 16 11.47 26.33 -11.16
N ALA A 17 11.07 27.33 -10.38
CA ALA A 17 10.07 27.16 -9.31
C ALA A 17 8.70 26.76 -9.87
N ALA A 18 8.24 27.40 -10.96
CA ALA A 18 6.97 27.07 -11.59
C ALA A 18 6.97 25.64 -12.17
N THR A 19 8.06 25.23 -12.81
CA THR A 19 8.23 23.84 -13.31
C THR A 19 8.23 22.84 -12.17
N TYR A 20 8.93 23.12 -11.06
CA TYR A 20 8.94 22.24 -9.90
C TYR A 20 7.58 22.13 -9.21
N LEU A 21 6.84 23.24 -9.11
CA LEU A 21 5.47 23.25 -8.59
C LEU A 21 4.53 22.44 -9.49
N LEU A 22 4.61 22.62 -10.81
CA LEU A 22 3.82 21.84 -11.76
C LEU A 22 4.15 20.34 -11.64
N PHE A 23 5.43 19.98 -11.58
CA PHE A 23 5.87 18.61 -11.37
C PHE A 23 5.28 18.04 -10.07
N THR A 24 5.39 18.79 -8.97
CA THR A 24 4.85 18.38 -7.66
C THR A 24 3.35 18.15 -7.71
N ILE A 25 2.59 19.05 -8.33
CA ILE A 25 1.12 18.90 -8.50
C ILE A 25 0.79 17.64 -9.31
N VAL A 26 1.51 17.39 -10.40
CA VAL A 26 1.33 16.17 -11.20
C VAL A 26 1.59 14.92 -10.36
N ARG A 27 2.66 14.90 -9.54
CA ARG A 27 2.95 13.78 -8.63
C ARG A 27 1.85 13.58 -7.59
N MET A 28 1.36 14.65 -6.96
CA MET A 28 0.26 14.58 -5.99
C MET A 28 -1.01 13.99 -6.62
N ILE A 29 -1.41 14.47 -7.80
CA ILE A 29 -2.59 13.97 -8.52
C ILE A 29 -2.40 12.49 -8.88
N HIS A 30 -1.23 12.11 -9.39
CA HIS A 30 -0.98 10.74 -9.83
C HIS A 30 -0.93 9.74 -8.67
N LEU A 31 -0.40 10.17 -7.52
CA LEU A 31 -0.27 9.32 -6.35
C LEU A 31 -1.49 9.33 -5.45
N HIS A 32 -2.42 10.28 -5.59
CA HIS A 32 -3.61 10.35 -4.75
C HIS A 32 -4.38 9.02 -4.67
N PRO A 33 -4.80 8.55 -3.48
CA PRO A 33 -4.66 9.14 -2.14
C PRO A 33 -3.41 8.70 -1.35
N TYR A 34 -2.33 8.34 -2.05
CA TYR A 34 -1.07 7.82 -1.54
C TYR A 34 0.10 8.79 -1.82
N GLU A 35 -0.13 10.10 -1.76
CA GLU A 35 0.90 11.10 -2.03
C GLU A 35 2.13 10.94 -1.13
N TYR A 36 1.91 10.43 0.09
CA TYR A 36 2.95 10.28 1.10
C TYR A 36 4.00 9.20 0.77
N ILE A 37 3.69 8.24 -0.11
CA ILE A 37 4.66 7.20 -0.52
C ILE A 37 5.59 7.68 -1.64
N TYR A 38 5.56 8.98 -1.99
CA TYR A 38 6.41 9.55 -3.02
C TYR A 38 7.90 9.41 -2.66
N TYR A 39 8.67 8.91 -3.63
CA TYR A 39 10.13 8.97 -3.64
C TYR A 39 10.58 9.73 -4.89
N ASN A 40 11.66 10.49 -4.75
CA ASN A 40 12.18 11.30 -5.85
C ASN A 40 12.78 10.45 -6.98
N GLU A 41 12.88 11.06 -8.15
CA GLU A 41 13.33 10.36 -9.36
C GLU A 41 14.81 9.95 -9.31
N PHE A 42 15.64 10.60 -8.47
CA PHE A 42 17.06 10.20 -8.31
C PHE A 42 17.21 8.85 -7.61
N VAL A 43 16.26 8.49 -6.74
CA VAL A 43 16.19 7.14 -6.14
C VAL A 43 15.55 6.13 -7.11
N GLY A 44 14.96 6.60 -8.21
CA GLY A 44 14.19 5.78 -9.15
C GLY A 44 12.70 5.67 -8.81
N GLY A 45 12.16 6.67 -8.09
CA GLY A 45 10.76 6.69 -7.69
C GLY A 45 10.38 5.59 -6.71
N ILE A 46 9.10 5.26 -6.64
CA ILE A 46 8.56 4.23 -5.73
C ILE A 46 9.23 2.87 -5.99
N LYS A 47 9.44 2.54 -7.26
CA LYS A 47 10.07 1.27 -7.66
C LYS A 47 11.51 1.16 -7.19
N GLY A 48 12.29 2.23 -7.31
CA GLY A 48 13.67 2.26 -6.81
C GLY A 48 13.76 2.18 -5.28
N ALA A 49 12.73 2.66 -4.58
CA ALA A 49 12.65 2.62 -3.13
C ALA A 49 12.17 1.26 -2.55
N GLU A 50 11.51 0.39 -3.35
CA GLU A 50 10.82 -0.83 -2.88
C GLU A 50 11.66 -1.77 -2.01
N ASN A 51 12.97 -1.86 -2.26
CA ASN A 51 13.87 -2.76 -1.52
C ASN A 51 14.80 -2.01 -0.55
N LEU A 52 14.66 -0.69 -0.46
CA LEU A 52 15.45 0.17 0.42
C LEU A 52 14.64 0.64 1.63
N PHE A 53 13.33 0.81 1.46
CA PHE A 53 12.43 1.37 2.46
C PHE A 53 11.10 0.61 2.53
N GLU A 54 10.40 0.76 3.66
CA GLU A 54 9.00 0.36 3.78
C GLU A 54 8.12 1.42 3.09
N LEU A 55 7.55 1.07 1.94
CA LEU A 55 6.83 2.04 1.10
C LEU A 55 5.55 2.58 1.75
N ASP A 56 4.70 1.71 2.31
CA ASP A 56 3.42 2.07 2.93
C ASP A 56 3.48 1.95 4.46
N TYR A 57 4.49 2.56 5.10
CA TYR A 57 4.74 2.41 6.54
C TYR A 57 3.57 2.87 7.44
N TRP A 58 2.76 3.83 6.95
CA TRP A 58 1.58 4.31 7.67
C TRP A 58 0.39 3.35 7.52
N GLY A 59 0.44 2.45 6.53
CA GLY A 59 -0.60 1.48 6.27
C GLY A 59 -1.85 2.07 5.62
N ALA A 60 -1.70 3.03 4.71
CA ALA A 60 -2.85 3.61 4.01
C ALA A 60 -3.56 2.56 3.13
N ALA A 61 -2.83 1.57 2.60
CA ALA A 61 -3.37 0.53 1.72
C ALA A 61 -4.27 -0.48 2.47
N TYR A 62 -4.25 -0.51 3.80
CA TYR A 62 -5.18 -1.32 4.59
C TYR A 62 -6.63 -0.93 4.32
N LYS A 63 -6.93 0.36 4.08
CA LYS A 63 -8.28 0.81 3.73
C LYS A 63 -8.76 0.16 2.44
N GLU A 64 -7.99 0.31 1.36
CA GLU A 64 -8.33 -0.25 0.05
C GLU A 64 -8.39 -1.77 0.10
N SER A 65 -7.48 -2.41 0.85
CA SER A 65 -7.48 -3.86 1.04
C SER A 65 -8.75 -4.34 1.75
N ALA A 66 -9.12 -3.70 2.86
CA ALA A 66 -10.32 -4.05 3.61
C ALA A 66 -11.59 -3.82 2.79
N GLN A 67 -11.67 -2.71 2.05
CA GLN A 67 -12.81 -2.43 1.18
C GLN A 67 -12.94 -3.43 0.04
N TYR A 68 -11.83 -3.89 -0.54
CA TYR A 68 -11.83 -4.94 -1.55
C TYR A 68 -12.34 -6.27 -0.98
N VAL A 69 -11.83 -6.70 0.19
CA VAL A 69 -12.34 -7.90 0.86
C VAL A 69 -13.84 -7.74 1.17
N LEU A 70 -14.30 -6.53 1.50
CA LEU A 70 -15.69 -6.26 1.88
C LEU A 70 -16.61 -6.42 0.70
N LYS A 71 -16.16 -5.93 -0.46
CA LYS A 71 -16.86 -6.10 -1.72
C LYS A 71 -17.07 -7.59 -2.00
N VAL A 72 -16.00 -8.40 -1.98
CA VAL A 72 -16.08 -9.83 -2.24
C VAL A 72 -17.00 -10.55 -1.25
N VAL A 73 -16.88 -10.23 0.04
CA VAL A 73 -17.72 -10.81 1.10
C VAL A 73 -19.20 -10.50 0.89
N LYS A 74 -19.54 -9.25 0.55
CA LYS A 74 -20.93 -8.82 0.30
C LYS A 74 -21.51 -9.42 -0.98
N GLU A 75 -20.72 -9.49 -2.05
CA GLU A 75 -21.17 -10.03 -3.34
C GLU A 75 -21.47 -11.53 -3.28
N ASN A 76 -20.85 -12.25 -2.35
CA ASN A 76 -20.98 -13.70 -2.20
C ASN A 76 -21.73 -14.13 -0.91
N ASP A 77 -22.37 -13.20 -0.18
CA ASP A 77 -23.03 -13.42 1.13
C ASP A 77 -22.18 -14.25 2.12
N LEU A 78 -20.87 -14.02 2.15
CA LEU A 78 -19.97 -14.75 3.03
C LEU A 78 -20.15 -14.28 4.48
N LYS A 79 -20.23 -15.22 5.41
CA LYS A 79 -20.43 -14.95 6.85
C LYS A 79 -19.27 -15.46 7.67
N ASN A 80 -18.98 -14.77 8.77
CA ASN A 80 -17.94 -15.16 9.75
C ASN A 80 -16.52 -15.28 9.17
N ILE A 81 -16.20 -14.47 8.16
CA ILE A 81 -14.85 -14.45 7.57
C ILE A 81 -13.83 -13.98 8.60
N LYS A 82 -12.80 -14.79 8.82
CA LYS A 82 -11.68 -14.50 9.71
C LYS A 82 -10.59 -13.77 8.95
N VAL A 83 -10.26 -12.56 9.37
CA VAL A 83 -9.23 -11.75 8.72
C VAL A 83 -8.06 -11.53 9.67
N TYR A 84 -6.86 -11.76 9.15
CA TYR A 84 -5.62 -11.37 9.81
C TYR A 84 -5.02 -10.18 9.06
N ALA A 85 -4.59 -9.17 9.82
CA ALA A 85 -3.82 -8.06 9.28
C ALA A 85 -2.42 -8.10 9.89
N CYS A 86 -1.40 -7.93 9.03
CA CYS A 86 -0.01 -7.93 9.46
C CYS A 86 0.35 -6.80 10.43
N ASP A 87 -0.37 -5.69 10.41
CA ASP A 87 -0.08 -4.53 11.24
C ASP A 87 -1.36 -3.82 11.68
N ASN A 88 -1.95 -2.99 10.81
CA ASN A 88 -3.09 -2.14 11.17
C ASN A 88 -4.44 -2.90 11.19
N GLN A 89 -4.58 -3.80 12.18
CA GLN A 89 -5.78 -4.61 12.40
C GLN A 89 -7.02 -3.75 12.64
N PHE A 90 -6.86 -2.61 13.33
CA PHE A 90 -7.94 -1.67 13.61
C PHE A 90 -8.52 -1.05 12.33
N ALA A 91 -7.67 -0.60 11.40
CA ALA A 91 -8.12 -0.07 10.12
C ALA A 91 -8.92 -1.12 9.33
N VAL A 92 -8.46 -2.37 9.32
CA VAL A 92 -9.14 -3.46 8.60
C VAL A 92 -10.56 -3.69 9.13
N VAL A 93 -10.77 -3.69 10.44
CA VAL A 93 -12.12 -3.84 11.03
C VAL A 93 -13.00 -2.62 10.78
N TYR A 94 -12.43 -1.44 10.95
CA TYR A 94 -13.16 -0.20 10.78
C TYR A 94 -13.67 -0.06 9.34
N TYR A 95 -12.79 -0.26 8.34
CA TYR A 95 -13.16 -0.16 6.93
C TYR A 95 -13.94 -1.35 6.41
N SER A 96 -13.97 -2.48 7.11
CA SER A 96 -14.87 -3.59 6.81
C SER A 96 -16.29 -3.42 7.33
N GLN A 97 -16.58 -2.33 8.05
CA GLN A 97 -17.87 -2.12 8.69
C GLN A 97 -18.23 -3.26 9.67
N PHE A 98 -17.22 -3.78 10.38
CA PHE A 98 -17.37 -4.87 11.37
C PHE A 98 -17.95 -6.17 10.80
N GLN A 99 -17.82 -6.41 9.48
CA GLN A 99 -18.30 -7.65 8.84
C GLN A 99 -17.32 -8.83 9.00
N TYR A 100 -16.15 -8.61 9.60
CA TYR A 100 -15.13 -9.65 9.80
C TYR A 100 -14.84 -9.89 11.26
N SER A 101 -14.36 -11.10 11.55
CA SER A 101 -13.70 -11.40 12.82
C SER A 101 -12.19 -11.26 12.66
N LEU A 102 -11.57 -10.38 13.46
CA LEU A 102 -10.11 -10.36 13.55
C LEU A 102 -9.61 -11.61 14.26
N VAL A 103 -8.54 -12.19 13.71
CA VAL A 103 -7.78 -13.23 14.38
C VAL A 103 -6.35 -12.76 14.63
N ALA A 104 -5.76 -13.19 15.74
CA ALA A 104 -4.40 -12.79 16.12
C ALA A 104 -3.29 -13.50 15.33
N ARG A 105 -3.62 -14.66 14.73
CA ARG A 105 -2.68 -15.55 14.03
C ARG A 105 -3.07 -15.69 12.57
N SER A 106 -2.12 -15.55 11.66
CA SER A 106 -2.41 -15.67 10.22
C SER A 106 -2.86 -17.07 9.81
N ARG A 107 -2.39 -18.11 10.51
CA ARG A 107 -2.81 -19.51 10.28
C ARG A 107 -4.30 -19.78 10.57
N ASP A 108 -4.92 -18.96 11.41
CA ASP A 108 -6.34 -19.11 11.79
C ASP A 108 -7.26 -18.29 10.87
N ALA A 109 -6.68 -17.52 9.94
CA ALA A 109 -7.38 -16.59 9.08
C ALA A 109 -7.83 -17.24 7.76
N ASP A 110 -8.96 -16.78 7.25
CA ASP A 110 -9.44 -17.10 5.91
C ASP A 110 -8.85 -16.13 4.88
N VAL A 111 -8.59 -14.88 5.30
CA VAL A 111 -7.96 -13.84 4.49
C VAL A 111 -6.84 -13.17 5.29
N ILE A 112 -5.70 -12.96 4.64
CA ILE A 112 -4.53 -12.28 5.20
C ILE A 112 -4.28 -11.01 4.39
N ILE A 113 -4.20 -9.87 5.08
CA ILE A 113 -3.89 -8.56 4.50
C ILE A 113 -2.55 -8.06 5.06
N CYS A 114 -1.57 -7.87 4.18
CA CYS A 114 -0.21 -7.53 4.58
C CYS A 114 0.46 -6.57 3.62
N ASP A 115 1.32 -5.71 4.14
CA ASP A 115 2.24 -4.94 3.34
C ASP A 115 3.39 -5.84 2.84
N THR A 116 3.91 -5.50 1.66
CA THR A 116 4.92 -6.31 0.98
C THR A 116 6.26 -6.34 1.72
N PHE A 117 6.59 -5.26 2.43
CA PHE A 117 7.85 -5.15 3.18
C PHE A 117 7.86 -6.09 4.38
N LYS A 118 6.84 -6.06 5.24
CA LYS A 118 6.75 -6.93 6.41
C LYS A 118 6.49 -8.38 6.01
N GLU A 119 5.83 -8.64 4.89
CA GLU A 119 5.73 -10.00 4.35
C GLU A 119 7.12 -10.56 4.00
N LYS A 120 7.95 -9.79 3.27
CA LYS A 120 9.36 -10.15 3.00
C LYS A 120 10.15 -10.33 4.31
N LEU A 121 10.01 -9.39 5.25
CA LEU A 121 10.71 -9.44 6.54
C LEU A 121 10.35 -10.70 7.34
N ARG A 122 9.07 -11.09 7.36
CA ARG A 122 8.58 -12.28 8.06
C ARG A 122 9.07 -13.57 7.42
N ALA A 123 9.10 -13.63 6.08
CA ALA A 123 9.67 -14.77 5.36
C ALA A 123 11.13 -15.04 5.75
N LEU A 124 11.91 -13.98 6.04
CA LEU A 124 13.30 -14.09 6.49
C LEU A 124 13.43 -14.53 7.96
N GLN A 125 12.46 -14.19 8.82
CA GLN A 125 12.56 -14.44 10.27
C GLN A 125 12.11 -15.84 10.71
N GLY A 126 11.50 -16.64 9.83
CA GLY A 126 11.17 -18.05 10.12
C GLY A 126 10.25 -18.29 11.31
N ARG A 127 9.48 -17.28 11.77
CA ARG A 127 8.58 -17.45 12.93
C ARG A 127 7.33 -18.21 12.51
N ASP A 128 7.17 -19.43 13.04
CA ASP A 128 6.02 -20.33 12.80
C ASP A 128 4.62 -19.69 13.03
N PHE A 129 4.54 -18.59 13.77
CA PHE A 129 3.29 -17.87 14.03
C PHE A 129 2.63 -17.33 12.75
N TYR A 130 3.42 -17.12 11.68
CA TYR A 130 3.00 -16.54 10.41
C TYR A 130 3.29 -17.48 9.25
N ARG A 131 2.39 -18.44 9.02
CA ARG A 131 2.49 -19.31 7.85
C ARG A 131 1.64 -18.70 6.74
N ASP A 132 2.27 -17.91 5.87
CA ASP A 132 1.63 -17.26 4.71
C ASP A 132 1.35 -18.27 3.57
N SER A 133 0.73 -19.40 3.91
CA SER A 133 0.46 -20.51 2.98
C SER A 133 -0.67 -20.21 1.99
N HIS A 134 -1.43 -19.16 2.22
CA HIS A 134 -2.55 -18.78 1.37
C HIS A 134 -2.05 -18.17 0.06
N PRO A 135 -2.59 -18.56 -1.11
CA PRO A 135 -2.25 -17.91 -2.38
C PRO A 135 -2.58 -16.42 -2.36
N ILE A 136 -1.77 -15.62 -3.06
CA ILE A 136 -2.10 -14.22 -3.34
C ILE A 136 -3.29 -14.21 -4.30
N VAL A 137 -4.34 -13.49 -3.91
CA VAL A 137 -5.55 -13.29 -4.73
C VAL A 137 -5.61 -11.88 -5.30
N ARG A 138 -5.04 -10.90 -4.59
CA ARG A 138 -4.98 -9.51 -5.05
C ARG A 138 -3.73 -8.83 -4.53
N THR A 139 -3.15 -7.95 -5.35
CA THR A 139 -2.04 -7.08 -4.97
C THR A 139 -2.43 -5.64 -5.27
N ILE A 140 -2.25 -4.76 -4.29
CA ILE A 140 -2.38 -3.32 -4.45
C ILE A 140 -1.04 -2.78 -4.90
N GLN A 141 -1.05 -2.07 -6.03
CA GLN A 141 0.16 -1.53 -6.65
C GLN A 141 0.07 -0.02 -6.84
N ARG A 142 1.20 0.67 -6.74
CA ARG A 142 1.36 2.08 -7.12
C ARG A 142 2.54 2.21 -8.05
N GLU A 143 2.30 2.79 -9.23
CA GLU A 143 3.30 2.92 -10.30
C GLU A 143 3.98 1.58 -10.64
N GLY A 144 3.20 0.50 -10.68
CA GLY A 144 3.69 -0.86 -10.94
C GLY A 144 4.49 -1.49 -9.81
N THR A 145 4.57 -0.85 -8.64
CA THR A 145 5.26 -1.35 -7.45
C THR A 145 4.26 -1.89 -6.44
N SER A 146 4.51 -3.08 -5.90
CA SER A 146 3.56 -3.75 -4.99
C SER A 146 3.71 -3.22 -3.58
N ILE A 147 2.64 -2.64 -3.03
CA ILE A 147 2.64 -2.08 -1.67
C ILE A 147 1.90 -2.98 -0.67
N HIS A 148 0.90 -3.73 -1.13
CA HIS A 148 0.07 -4.56 -0.26
C HIS A 148 -0.38 -5.84 -0.98
N ASN A 149 -0.34 -6.96 -0.28
CA ASN A 149 -0.86 -8.24 -0.73
C ASN A 149 -2.07 -8.67 0.08
N ILE A 150 -3.02 -9.28 -0.61
CA ILE A 150 -4.20 -9.92 -0.05
C ILE A 150 -4.10 -11.39 -0.44
N ARG A 151 -4.06 -12.24 0.56
CA ARG A 151 -4.02 -13.70 0.42
C ARG A 151 -5.31 -14.28 0.98
N ALA A 152 -5.86 -15.31 0.34
CA ALA A 152 -7.08 -15.97 0.81
C ALA A 152 -6.90 -17.48 0.82
N ARG A 153 -7.66 -18.16 1.68
CA ARG A 153 -7.71 -19.63 1.72
C ARG A 153 -7.92 -20.20 0.33
N GLN A 154 -7.25 -21.32 0.03
CA GLN A 154 -7.35 -21.98 -1.28
C GLN A 154 -8.80 -22.23 -1.71
N GLU A 155 -9.66 -22.60 -0.76
CA GLU A 155 -11.12 -22.81 -0.95
C GLU A 155 -11.87 -21.54 -1.35
N LEU A 156 -11.39 -20.37 -0.94
CA LEU A 156 -11.99 -19.07 -1.25
C LEU A 156 -11.35 -18.40 -2.47
N LYS A 157 -10.23 -18.95 -2.98
CA LYS A 157 -9.40 -18.31 -4.01
C LYS A 157 -10.22 -17.84 -5.22
N GLU A 158 -11.14 -18.66 -5.71
CA GLU A 158 -11.95 -18.33 -6.89
C GLU A 158 -12.91 -17.16 -6.68
N LEU A 159 -13.35 -16.91 -5.44
CA LEU A 159 -14.22 -15.79 -5.13
C LEU A 159 -13.49 -14.44 -5.17
N PHE A 160 -12.16 -14.46 -5.07
CA PHE A 160 -11.30 -13.28 -5.05
C PHE A 160 -10.55 -13.06 -6.39
N MET A 161 -10.73 -13.91 -7.40
CA MET A 161 -10.06 -13.72 -8.72
C MET A 161 -10.86 -12.83 -9.66
#